data_AF-A0A933X387-F1
#
_entry.id   AF-A0A933X387-F1
#
_cell.length_a   1.000
_cell.length_b   1.000
_cell.length_c   1.000
_cell.angle_alpha   90.00
_cell.angle_beta   90.00
_cell.angle_gamma   90.00
#
_symmetry.space_group_name_H-M   'P 1'
#
loop_
_entity.id
_entity.type
_entity.pdbx_description
1 polymer ?
#
loop_
_entity_poly.entity_id
_entity_poly.type
_entity_poly.pdbx_seq_one_letter_code
_entity_poly.pdbx_strand_id
1 'polypeptide(L)' 'MRRDIENDLVLWKSQKERYPLIIKGARQVGKSYLVEAFGKNHFQNCVVVE' A
#
# COMPACT_ATOMS: atom_id res chain seq x y z
N MET A 1 4.05 10.28 11.26
CA MET A 1 2.96 10.83 10.42
C MET A 1 3.01 10.34 8.98
N ARG A 2 3.92 10.78 8.06
CA ARG A 2 4.04 10.14 6.72
C ARG A 2 4.56 8.69 6.77
N ARG A 3 5.32 8.36 7.83
CA ARG A 3 5.96 7.07 8.05
C ARG A 3 5.02 5.96 8.55
N ASP A 4 3.83 6.30 9.03
CA ASP A 4 3.04 5.35 9.82
C ASP A 4 2.40 4.30 8.89
N ILE A 5 1.72 4.77 7.84
CA ILE A 5 1.02 3.87 6.91
C ILE A 5 1.96 3.09 5.98
N GLU A 6 3.12 3.66 5.61
CA GLU A 6 4.09 2.95 4.77
C GLU A 6 4.76 1.82 5.56
N ASN A 7 5.07 2.05 6.84
CA ASN A 7 5.56 1.00 7.73
C ASN A 7 4.53 -0.13 7.91
N ASP A 8 3.24 0.21 8.03
CA ASP A 8 2.16 -0.79 8.10
C ASP A 8 2.11 -1.64 6.81
N LEU A 9 2.31 -1.02 5.65
CA LEU A 9 2.37 -1.74 4.37
C LEU A 9 3.62 -2.64 4.26
N VAL A 10 4.78 -2.18 4.76
CA VAL A 10 6.00 -3.00 4.82
C VAL A 10 5.78 -4.20 5.76
N LEU A 11 5.19 -3.97 6.93
CA LEU A 11 4.89 -5.03 7.90
C LEU A 11 3.92 -6.05 7.28
N TRP A 12 2.84 -5.59 6.65
CA TRP A 12 1.92 -6.44 5.91
C TRP A 12 2.62 -7.27 4.82
N LYS A 13 3.50 -6.65 4.02
CA LYS A 13 4.27 -7.36 2.99
C LYS A 13 5.16 -8.46 3.61
N SER A 14 5.71 -8.22 4.79
CA SER A 14 6.63 -9.17 5.45
C SER A 14 5.93 -10.41 6.02
N GLN A 15 4.60 -10.39 6.16
CA GLN A 15 3.84 -11.54 6.65
C GLN A 15 3.81 -12.66 5.61
N LYS A 16 4.13 -13.89 6.04
CA LYS A 16 4.12 -15.09 5.20
C LYS A 16 2.73 -15.39 4.64
N GLU A 17 1.70 -15.20 5.46
CA GLU A 17 0.29 -15.34 5.09
C GLU A 17 -0.38 -13.98 5.21
N ARG A 18 -0.31 -13.18 4.16
CA ARG A 18 -0.86 -11.83 4.14
C ARG A 18 -2.23 -11.81 3.47
N TYR A 19 -3.21 -11.23 4.16
CA TYR A 19 -4.55 -11.02 3.63
C TYR A 19 -4.63 -9.76 2.77
N PRO A 20 -5.60 -9.64 1.84
CA PRO A 20 -5.84 -8.40 1.13
C PRO A 20 -6.06 -7.22 2.09
N LEU A 21 -5.46 -6.06 1.79
CA LEU A 21 -5.65 -4.84 2.58
C LEU A 21 -6.75 -3.96 1.98
N ILE A 22 -7.52 -3.31 2.86
CA ILE A 22 -8.48 -2.27 2.48
C ILE A 22 -8.03 -0.95 3.09
N ILE A 23 -7.57 -0.02 2.26
CA ILE A 23 -7.17 1.31 2.72
C ILE A 23 -8.37 2.26 2.72
N LYS A 24 -8.80 2.67 3.91
CA LYS A 24 -9.92 3.60 4.11
C LYS A 24 -9.41 5.01 4.46
N GLY A 25 -10.20 6.03 4.11
CA GLY A 25 -9.92 7.42 4.45
C GLY A 25 -10.68 8.39 3.55
N ALA A 26 -10.62 9.68 3.86
CA ALA A 26 -11.34 10.74 3.13
C ALA A 26 -11.04 10.74 1.62
N ARG A 27 -11.99 11.21 0.79
CA ARG A 27 -11.78 11.28 -0.67
C ARG A 27 -10.62 12.25 -0.99
N GLN A 28 -9.91 11.97 -2.09
CA GLN A 28 -8.81 12.81 -2.62
C GLN A 28 -7.58 13.03 -1.72
N VAL A 29 -7.37 12.21 -0.68
CA VAL A 29 -6.20 12.32 0.21
C VAL A 29 -4.94 11.58 -0.27
N GLY A 30 -4.91 11.09 -1.51
CA GLY A 30 -3.73 10.41 -2.08
C GLY A 30 -3.58 8.92 -1.74
N LYS A 31 -4.67 8.23 -1.35
CA LYS A 31 -4.65 6.78 -1.07
C LYS A 31 -4.19 5.95 -2.28
N SER A 32 -4.71 6.24 -3.48
CA SER A 32 -4.30 5.52 -4.70
C SER A 32 -2.81 5.71 -4.98
N TYR A 33 -2.31 6.95 -4.86
CA TYR A 33 -0.90 7.27 -5.02
C TYR A 33 -0.01 6.48 -4.05
N LEU A 34 -0.40 6.39 -2.78
CA LEU A 34 0.33 5.61 -1.77
C LEU A 34 0.46 4.14 -2.16
N VAL A 35 -0.65 3.49 -2.54
CA VAL A 35 -0.66 2.06 -2.90
C VAL A 35 0.18 1.81 -4.15
N GLU A 36 0.05 2.66 -5.16
CA GLU A 36 0.79 2.52 -6.41
C GLU A 36 2.29 2.74 -6.20
N ALA A 37 2.69 3.79 -5.47
CA ALA A 37 4.08 4.06 -5.16
C ALA A 37 4.70 2.92 -4.34
N PHE A 38 3.99 2.42 -3.32
CA PHE A 38 4.43 1.27 -2.55
C PHE A 38 4.56 0.02 -3.43
N GLY A 39 3.59 -0.22 -4.30
CA GLY A 39 3.59 -1.31 -5.28
C GLY A 39 4.85 -1.32 -6.15
N LYS A 40 5.16 -0.16 -6.76
CA LYS A 40 6.34 0.03 -7.63
C LYS A 40 7.67 -0.10 -6.89
N ASN A 41 7.74 0.34 -5.63
CA ASN A 41 8.98 0.34 -4.86
C ASN A 41 9.28 -1.01 -4.18
N HIS A 42 8.25 -1.81 -3.88
CA HIS A 42 8.41 -3.01 -3.05
C HIS A 42 8.12 -4.33 -3.78
N PHE A 43 7.57 -4.31 -5.00
CA PHE A 43 7.33 -5.53 -5.78
C PHE A 43 7.95 -5.41 -7.17
N GLN A 44 8.47 -6.53 -7.67
CA GLN A 44 9.01 -6.60 -9.04
C GLN A 44 7.92 -6.31 -10.08
N ASN A 45 6.69 -6.76 -9.82
CA ASN A 45 5.54 -6.56 -10.69
C ASN A 45 4.41 -5.89 -9.91
N CYS A 46 3.82 -4.86 -10.48
CA CYS A 46 2.67 -4.14 -9.94
C CYS A 46 1.66 -3.88 -11.08
N VAL A 47 0.40 -4.24 -10.85
CA VAL A 47 -0.71 -3.99 -11.78
C VAL A 47 -1.73 -3.11 -11.07
N VAL A 48 -2.10 -2.01 -11.71
CA VAL A 48 -3.17 -1.11 -11.26
C VAL A 48 -4.35 -1.32 -12.20
N VAL A 49 -5.54 -1.52 -11.62
CA VAL A 49 -6.80 -1.70 -12.37
C VAL A 49 -7.71 -0.54 -11.98
N GLU A 50 -8.26 0.14 -12.98
CA GLU A 50 -9.21 1.24 -12.85
C GLU A 50 -10.66 0.75 -12.85
#